data_AF-A0A6B2GZE0-F1
#
_entry.id   AF-A0A6B2GZE0-F1
#
_cell.length_a   1.000
_cell.length_b   1.000
_cell.length_c   1.000
_cell.angle_alpha   90.00
_cell.angle_beta   90.00
_cell.angle_gamma   90.00
#
_symmetry.space_group_name_H-M   'P 1'
#
loop_
_entity.id
_entity.type
_entity.pdbx_description
1 polymer ?
#
loop_
_entity_poly.entity_id
_entity_poly.type
_entity_poly.pdbx_seq_one_letter_code
_entity_poly.pdbx_strand_id
1 'polypeptide(L)'
;MKLNNLEDLLIHELKDIYSAEHQITKALPKMIKAAASKDLVAAFEEHLEVTKNQIKRLDNVFKMMGQKADSEHCKAMEGIIKEAESMMEERADKSVMDAALIASAQRVEHYEIAAYGTVCTYAKQLGMKDVEAELGATLDEEKKADQMLTMVAERSINLKAEHKGTR
;
A
#
# COMPACT_ATOMS: atom_id res chain seq x y z
N MET A 1 4.08 -18.70 13.63
CA MET A 1 3.10 -18.90 14.72
C MET A 1 2.29 -20.19 14.47
N LYS A 2 1.75 -20.88 15.49
CA LYS A 2 0.79 -21.98 15.27
C LYS A 2 -0.63 -21.41 15.22
N LEU A 3 -1.37 -21.65 14.14
CA LEU A 3 -2.72 -21.13 13.92
C LEU A 3 -3.76 -22.18 14.33
N ASN A 4 -4.54 -21.92 15.38
CA ASN A 4 -5.54 -22.87 15.90
C ASN A 4 -6.97 -22.40 15.68
N ASN A 5 -7.20 -21.10 15.48
CA ASN A 5 -8.51 -20.51 15.27
C ASN A 5 -8.43 -19.24 14.41
N LEU A 6 -9.58 -18.61 14.17
CA LEU A 6 -9.67 -17.42 13.32
C LEU A 6 -9.03 -16.17 13.95
N GLU A 7 -9.03 -16.06 15.28
CA GLU A 7 -8.36 -14.96 15.98
C GLU A 7 -6.83 -15.05 15.82
N ASP A 8 -6.26 -16.26 15.95
CA ASP A 8 -4.83 -16.50 15.65
C ASP A 8 -4.49 -16.09 14.21
N LEU A 9 -5.37 -16.41 13.25
CA LEU A 9 -5.17 -16.03 11.85
C LEU A 9 -5.34 -14.52 11.64
N LEU A 10 -6.32 -13.86 12.26
CA LEU A 10 -6.45 -12.40 12.22
C LEU A 10 -5.19 -11.72 12.74
N ILE A 11 -4.66 -12.17 13.88
CA ILE A 11 -3.42 -11.62 14.45
C ILE A 11 -2.24 -11.85 13.49
N HIS A 12 -2.15 -13.03 12.87
CA HIS A 12 -1.12 -13.31 11.86
C HIS A 12 -1.15 -12.31 10.71
N GLU A 13 -2.32 -12.12 10.10
CA GLU A 13 -2.50 -11.21 8.97
C GLU A 13 -2.20 -9.75 9.37
N LEU A 14 -2.61 -9.32 10.57
CA LEU A 14 -2.30 -7.98 11.07
C LEU A 14 -0.79 -7.75 11.25
N LYS A 15 -0.04 -8.78 11.68
CA LYS A 15 1.42 -8.68 11.78
C LYS A 15 2.10 -8.60 10.41
N ASP A 16 1.57 -9.30 9.41
CA ASP A 16 2.05 -9.24 8.02
C ASP A 16 1.78 -7.86 7.43
N ILE A 17 0.54 -7.35 7.53
CA ILE A 17 0.16 -5.99 7.09
C ILE A 17 1.01 -4.93 7.80
N TYR A 18 1.18 -5.03 9.11
CA TYR A 18 2.00 -4.08 9.88
C TYR A 18 3.46 -4.05 9.39
N SER A 19 4.00 -5.18 8.92
CA SER A 19 5.29 -5.21 8.24
C SER A 19 5.23 -4.55 6.86
N ALA A 20 4.21 -4.83 6.06
CA ALA A 20 4.03 -4.26 4.72
C ALA A 20 4.03 -2.72 4.75
N GLU A 21 3.21 -2.14 5.61
CA GLU A 21 3.09 -0.70 5.87
C GLU A 21 4.45 -0.03 6.21
N HIS A 22 5.23 -0.68 7.08
CA HIS A 22 6.58 -0.23 7.42
C HIS A 22 7.58 -0.35 6.27
N GLN A 23 7.38 -1.28 5.35
CA GLN A 23 8.20 -1.39 4.14
C GLN A 23 7.81 -0.29 3.14
N ILE A 24 6.51 -0.03 2.96
CA ILE A 24 5.97 0.99 2.06
C ILE A 24 6.46 2.38 2.46
N THR A 25 6.38 2.75 3.74
CA THR A 25 6.89 4.04 4.24
C THR A 25 8.39 4.27 3.95
N LYS A 26 9.18 3.20 3.78
CA LYS A 26 10.60 3.28 3.40
C LYS A 26 10.80 3.33 1.88
N ALA A 27 9.89 2.74 1.11
CA ALA A 27 9.95 2.70 -0.35
C ALA A 27 9.44 3.99 -1.00
N LEU A 28 8.34 4.57 -0.49
CA LEU A 28 7.70 5.77 -1.05
C LEU A 28 8.68 6.96 -1.23
N PRO A 29 9.60 7.28 -0.30
CA PRO A 29 10.59 8.33 -0.52
C PRO A 29 11.51 8.11 -1.73
N LYS A 30 11.73 6.86 -2.15
CA LYS A 30 12.49 6.54 -3.37
C LYS A 30 11.64 6.78 -4.61
N MET A 31 10.37 6.35 -4.59
CA MET A 31 9.42 6.56 -5.69
C MET A 31 9.14 8.05 -5.93
N ILE A 32 9.00 8.84 -4.86
CA ILE A 32 8.86 10.31 -4.92
C ILE A 32 10.04 10.95 -5.66
N LYS A 33 11.27 10.49 -5.40
CA LYS A 33 12.48 11.02 -6.05
C LYS A 33 12.60 10.59 -7.51
N ALA A 34 12.08 9.42 -7.86
CA ALA A 34 12.11 8.90 -9.22
C ALA A 34 11.02 9.53 -10.12
N ALA A 35 9.91 9.97 -9.53
CA ALA A 35 8.82 10.61 -10.26
C ALA A 35 9.21 11.98 -10.83
N ALA A 36 8.81 12.24 -12.08
CA ALA A 36 9.04 13.50 -12.77
C ALA A 36 7.78 14.40 -12.79
N SER A 37 6.59 13.79 -12.79
CA SER A 37 5.32 14.51 -12.72
C SER A 37 5.06 15.07 -11.32
N LYS A 38 4.76 16.37 -11.24
CA LYS A 38 4.38 17.02 -9.96
C LYS A 38 3.14 16.40 -9.33
N ASP A 39 2.17 15.99 -10.16
CA ASP A 39 0.93 15.37 -9.68
C ASP A 39 1.22 13.99 -9.06
N LEU A 40 2.17 13.24 -9.64
CA LEU A 40 2.57 11.92 -9.12
C LEU A 40 3.38 12.05 -7.83
N VAL A 41 4.29 13.03 -7.78
CA VAL A 41 5.04 13.38 -6.56
C VAL A 41 4.07 13.70 -5.42
N ALA A 42 3.09 14.58 -5.68
CA ALA A 42 2.10 14.96 -4.69
C ALA A 42 1.26 13.76 -4.22
N ALA A 43 0.85 12.88 -5.13
CA ALA A 43 0.10 11.68 -4.78
C ALA A 43 0.91 10.73 -3.87
N PHE A 44 2.20 10.52 -4.15
CA PHE A 44 3.06 9.69 -3.29
C PHE A 44 3.40 10.35 -1.95
N GLU A 45 3.57 11.67 -1.91
CA GLU A 45 3.76 12.41 -0.65
C GLU A 45 2.53 12.35 0.24
N GLU A 46 1.33 12.52 -0.34
CA GLU A 46 0.06 12.36 0.36
C GLU A 46 -0.08 10.94 0.90
N HIS A 47 0.11 9.93 0.04
CA HIS A 47 -0.01 8.53 0.45
C HIS A 47 0.97 8.18 1.57
N LEU A 48 2.22 8.66 1.54
CA LEU A 48 3.18 8.45 2.63
C LEU A 48 2.68 8.95 4.00
N GLU A 49 1.98 10.09 4.04
CA GLU A 49 1.39 10.59 5.29
C GLU A 49 0.17 9.76 5.71
N VAL A 50 -0.61 9.27 4.76
CA VAL A 50 -1.72 8.32 5.01
C VAL A 50 -1.17 7.02 5.61
N THR A 51 -0.16 6.39 4.99
CA THR A 51 0.54 5.17 5.47
C THR A 51 1.06 5.32 6.90
N LYS A 52 1.68 6.47 7.23
CA LYS A 52 2.12 6.74 8.62
C LYS A 52 0.97 6.77 9.62
N ASN A 53 -0.23 7.19 9.21
CA ASN A 53 -1.40 7.20 10.07
C ASN A 53 -2.06 5.82 10.15
N GLN A 54 -2.02 5.03 9.07
CA GLN A 54 -2.46 3.62 9.05
C GLN A 54 -1.61 2.77 10.01
N ILE A 55 -0.30 3.00 10.09
CA ILE A 55 0.58 2.37 11.09
C ILE A 55 0.11 2.68 12.53
N LYS A 56 -0.18 3.96 12.84
CA LYS A 56 -0.71 4.34 14.17
C LYS A 56 -2.07 3.71 14.43
N ARG A 57 -2.88 3.52 13.39
CA ARG A 57 -4.17 2.84 13.47
C ARG A 57 -3.99 1.37 13.82
N LEU A 58 -3.03 0.69 13.19
CA LEU A 58 -2.66 -0.69 13.52
C LEU A 58 -2.15 -0.80 14.96
N ASP A 59 -1.34 0.15 15.45
CA ASP A 59 -0.93 0.17 16.87
C ASP A 59 -2.15 0.19 17.82
N ASN A 60 -3.15 1.00 17.49
CA ASN A 60 -4.40 1.06 18.24
C ASN A 60 -5.19 -0.25 18.14
N VAL A 61 -5.26 -0.87 16.95
CA VAL A 61 -5.91 -2.17 16.73
C VAL A 61 -5.24 -3.25 17.58
N PHE A 62 -3.91 -3.36 17.58
CA PHE A 62 -3.19 -4.30 18.45
C PHE A 62 -3.53 -4.07 19.93
N LYS A 63 -3.56 -2.79 20.36
CA LYS A 63 -3.94 -2.44 21.73
C LYS A 63 -5.37 -2.83 22.07
N MET A 64 -6.33 -2.62 21.16
CA MET A 64 -7.74 -3.03 21.33
C MET A 64 -7.87 -4.55 21.51
N MET A 65 -7.04 -5.32 20.81
CA MET A 65 -7.00 -6.78 20.89
C MET A 65 -6.19 -7.31 22.08
N GLY A 66 -5.61 -6.42 22.91
CA GLY A 66 -4.72 -6.81 24.01
C GLY A 66 -3.43 -7.48 23.55
N GLN A 67 -3.03 -7.24 22.29
CA GLN A 67 -1.84 -7.80 21.67
C GLN A 67 -0.71 -6.77 21.64
N LYS A 68 0.54 -7.25 21.68
CA LYS A 68 1.69 -6.39 21.41
C LYS A 68 1.78 -6.13 19.92
N ALA A 69 1.90 -4.86 19.52
CA ALA A 69 2.28 -4.49 18.16
C ALA A 69 3.65 -5.09 17.84
N ASP A 70 3.65 -5.99 16.88
CA ASP A 70 4.80 -6.79 16.46
C ASP A 70 4.62 -7.12 14.98
N SER A 71 5.72 -7.27 14.25
CA SER A 71 5.69 -7.49 12.80
C SER A 71 6.23 -8.87 12.46
N GLU A 72 5.55 -9.58 11.57
CA GLU A 72 6.14 -10.71 10.85
C GLU A 72 6.53 -10.21 9.45
N HIS A 73 7.75 -10.50 8.99
CA HIS A 73 8.27 -9.90 7.76
C HIS A 73 7.41 -10.28 6.55
N CYS A 74 6.75 -9.28 5.96
CA CYS A 74 5.90 -9.48 4.80
C CYS A 74 6.73 -9.67 3.53
N LYS A 75 6.79 -10.92 3.06
CA LYS A 75 7.54 -11.31 1.85
C LYS A 75 6.86 -10.84 0.56
N ALA A 76 5.53 -10.74 0.58
CA ALA A 76 4.76 -10.29 -0.59
C ALA A 76 5.07 -8.83 -0.90
N MET A 77 4.95 -7.96 0.12
CA MET A 77 5.28 -6.54 -0.02
C MET A 77 6.76 -6.32 -0.37
N GLU A 78 7.67 -7.07 0.24
CA GLU A 78 9.09 -7.03 -0.13
C GLU A 78 9.30 -7.32 -1.63
N GLY A 79 8.60 -8.33 -2.16
CA GLY A 79 8.65 -8.68 -3.57
C GLY A 79 8.16 -7.55 -4.48
N ILE A 80 6.97 -7.00 -4.18
CA ILE A 80 6.37 -5.90 -4.96
C ILE A 80 7.29 -4.66 -4.94
N ILE A 81 7.85 -4.32 -3.78
CA ILE A 81 8.79 -3.19 -3.65
C ILE A 81 10.07 -3.44 -4.46
N LYS A 82 10.63 -4.66 -4.43
CA LYS A 82 11.80 -5.01 -5.24
C LYS A 82 11.53 -4.89 -6.74
N GLU A 83 10.36 -5.32 -7.20
CA GLU A 83 9.95 -5.13 -8.60
C GLU A 83 9.91 -3.63 -8.97
N ALA A 84 9.37 -2.80 -8.08
CA ALA A 84 9.35 -1.34 -8.27
C ALA A 84 10.76 -0.74 -8.29
N GLU A 85 11.64 -1.19 -7.40
CA GLU A 85 13.05 -0.75 -7.34
C GLU A 85 13.81 -1.14 -8.60
N SER A 86 13.69 -2.39 -9.07
CA SER A 86 14.30 -2.82 -10.33
C SER A 86 13.77 -2.02 -11.52
N MET A 87 12.48 -1.68 -11.55
CA MET A 87 11.92 -0.85 -12.61
C MET A 87 12.48 0.57 -12.60
N MET A 88 12.77 1.15 -11.43
CA MET A 88 13.41 2.47 -11.34
C MET A 88 14.85 2.49 -11.87
N GLU A 89 15.52 1.34 -11.95
CA GLU A 89 16.87 1.20 -12.51
C GLU A 89 16.88 1.08 -14.04
N GLU A 90 15.72 0.80 -14.66
CA GLU A 90 15.59 0.70 -16.11
C GLU A 90 15.77 2.05 -16.81
N ARG A 91 16.36 2.01 -18.01
CA ARG A 91 16.53 3.22 -18.83
C ARG A 91 15.22 3.54 -19.56
N ALA A 92 14.38 4.37 -18.94
CA ALA A 92 13.13 4.85 -19.53
C ALA A 92 13.10 6.38 -19.65
N ASP A 93 12.29 6.88 -20.60
CA ASP A 93 11.91 8.29 -20.62
C ASP A 93 11.10 8.65 -19.38
N LYS A 94 11.21 9.90 -18.91
CA LYS A 94 10.55 10.37 -17.68
C LYS A 94 9.04 10.03 -17.60
N SER A 95 8.29 10.21 -18.69
CA SER A 95 6.85 9.91 -18.71
C SER A 95 6.56 8.42 -18.70
N VAL A 96 7.43 7.60 -19.28
CA VAL A 96 7.32 6.13 -19.24
C VAL A 96 7.68 5.63 -17.84
N MET A 97 8.71 6.21 -17.21
CA MET A 97 9.07 5.92 -15.82
C MET A 97 7.92 6.28 -14.87
N ASP A 98 7.30 7.45 -15.03
CA ASP A 98 6.13 7.83 -14.22
C ASP A 98 4.96 6.82 -14.38
N ALA A 99 4.69 6.35 -15.60
CA ALA A 99 3.67 5.33 -15.83
C ALA A 99 4.02 3.99 -15.16
N ALA A 100 5.29 3.60 -15.20
CA ALA A 100 5.79 2.40 -14.54
C ALA A 100 5.70 2.52 -13.00
N LEU A 101 6.02 3.68 -12.44
CA LEU A 101 5.87 3.98 -11.01
C LEU A 101 4.41 3.88 -10.56
N ILE A 102 3.46 4.40 -11.34
CA ILE A 102 2.04 4.23 -11.06
C ILE A 102 1.67 2.76 -11.05
N ALA A 103 2.05 2.00 -12.08
CA ALA A 103 1.72 0.58 -12.17
C ALA A 103 2.28 -0.20 -10.96
N SER A 104 3.47 0.14 -10.48
CA SER A 104 4.06 -0.46 -9.28
C SER A 104 3.28 -0.07 -8.01
N ALA A 105 2.92 1.21 -7.86
CA ALA A 105 2.12 1.67 -6.72
C ALA A 105 0.74 1.01 -6.69
N GLN A 106 0.05 0.88 -7.82
CA GLN A 106 -1.25 0.19 -7.86
C GLN A 106 -1.13 -1.29 -7.45
N ARG A 107 -0.01 -1.98 -7.73
CA ARG A 107 0.20 -3.35 -7.22
C ARG A 107 0.30 -3.39 -5.69
N VAL A 108 0.92 -2.37 -5.09
CA VAL A 108 0.96 -2.18 -3.63
C VAL A 108 -0.47 -2.00 -3.11
N GLU A 109 -1.21 -1.02 -3.64
CA GLU A 109 -2.59 -0.74 -3.23
C GLU A 109 -3.50 -1.98 -3.34
N HIS A 110 -3.41 -2.73 -4.45
CA HIS A 110 -4.22 -3.92 -4.65
C HIS A 110 -3.89 -5.05 -3.67
N TYR A 111 -2.62 -5.18 -3.27
CA TYR A 111 -2.24 -6.10 -2.21
C TYR A 111 -2.86 -5.66 -0.87
N GLU A 112 -2.79 -4.37 -0.53
CA GLU A 112 -3.33 -3.84 0.72
C GLU A 112 -4.86 -3.91 0.76
N ILE A 113 -5.55 -3.60 -0.32
CA ILE A 113 -7.00 -3.74 -0.46
C ILE A 113 -7.44 -5.20 -0.19
N ALA A 114 -6.70 -6.17 -0.72
CA ALA A 114 -6.97 -7.59 -0.48
C ALA A 114 -6.71 -7.99 0.98
N ALA A 115 -5.59 -7.54 1.55
CA ALA A 115 -5.21 -7.84 2.93
C ALA A 115 -6.17 -7.20 3.94
N TYR A 116 -6.44 -5.90 3.81
CA TYR A 116 -7.40 -5.18 4.66
C TYR A 116 -8.83 -5.69 4.52
N GLY A 117 -9.27 -6.03 3.31
CA GLY A 117 -10.57 -6.65 3.09
C GLY A 117 -10.73 -7.99 3.84
N THR A 118 -9.65 -8.75 3.91
CA THR A 118 -9.59 -10.03 4.63
C THR A 118 -9.69 -9.81 6.15
N VAL A 119 -8.85 -8.95 6.73
CA VAL A 119 -8.86 -8.71 8.18
C VAL A 119 -10.13 -8.01 8.67
N CYS A 120 -10.76 -7.15 7.86
CA CYS A 120 -12.09 -6.60 8.15
C CYS A 120 -13.13 -7.72 8.27
N THR A 121 -13.11 -8.67 7.33
CA THR A 121 -14.04 -9.81 7.33
C THR A 121 -13.84 -10.69 8.55
N TYR A 122 -12.59 -10.95 8.95
CA TYR A 122 -12.29 -11.72 10.15
C TYR A 122 -12.71 -11.00 11.43
N ALA A 123 -12.39 -9.72 11.57
CA ALA A 123 -12.80 -8.91 12.72
C ALA A 123 -14.33 -8.90 12.88
N LYS A 124 -15.06 -8.75 11.77
CA LYS A 124 -16.52 -8.85 11.73
C LYS A 124 -17.03 -10.21 12.20
N GLN A 125 -16.45 -11.30 11.70
CA GLN A 125 -16.84 -12.67 12.06
C GLN A 125 -16.60 -12.97 13.55
N LEU A 126 -15.56 -12.37 14.15
CA LEU A 126 -15.22 -12.46 15.57
C LEU A 126 -16.03 -11.49 16.45
N GLY A 127 -16.88 -10.64 15.86
CA GLY A 127 -17.69 -9.66 16.60
C GLY A 127 -16.91 -8.45 17.12
N MET A 128 -15.69 -8.22 16.62
CA MET A 128 -14.80 -7.14 17.03
C MET A 128 -15.12 -5.84 16.29
N LYS A 129 -16.29 -5.25 16.58
CA LYS A 129 -16.84 -4.11 15.81
C LYS A 129 -15.92 -2.89 15.73
N ASP A 130 -15.24 -2.55 16.83
CA ASP A 130 -14.35 -1.38 16.85
C ASP A 130 -13.08 -1.64 16.02
N VAL A 131 -12.55 -2.86 16.05
CA VAL A 131 -11.42 -3.29 15.21
C VAL A 131 -11.83 -3.31 13.73
N GLU A 132 -13.02 -3.84 13.40
CA GLU A 132 -13.57 -3.80 12.03
C GLU A 132 -13.67 -2.36 11.52
N ALA A 133 -14.14 -1.42 12.35
CA ALA A 133 -14.28 -0.02 11.97
C ALA A 133 -12.93 0.66 11.66
N GLU A 134 -11.92 0.43 12.50
CA GLU A 134 -10.57 0.96 12.27
C GLU A 134 -9.94 0.37 11.00
N LEU A 135 -9.98 -0.95 10.84
CA LEU A 135 -9.45 -1.61 9.63
C LEU A 135 -10.20 -1.20 8.37
N GLY A 136 -11.52 -0.99 8.47
CA GLY A 136 -12.36 -0.51 7.38
C GLY A 136 -12.00 0.92 6.95
N ALA A 137 -11.63 1.79 7.90
CA ALA A 137 -11.16 3.12 7.58
C ALA A 137 -9.86 3.09 6.76
N THR A 138 -8.91 2.21 7.11
CA THR A 138 -7.71 2.00 6.27
C THR A 138 -8.08 1.47 4.89
N LEU A 139 -8.94 0.45 4.81
CA LEU A 139 -9.36 -0.13 3.53
C LEU A 139 -9.96 0.92 2.57
N ASP A 140 -10.72 1.88 3.10
CA ASP A 140 -11.30 2.95 2.31
C ASP A 140 -10.27 4.01 1.90
N GLU A 141 -9.20 4.20 2.67
CA GLU A 141 -8.06 5.04 2.30
C GLU A 141 -7.29 4.41 1.12
N GLU A 142 -6.98 3.11 1.14
CA GLU A 142 -6.25 2.45 0.03
C GLU A 142 -7.04 2.44 -1.26
N LYS A 143 -8.34 2.18 -1.19
CA LYS A 143 -9.22 2.28 -2.37
C LYS A 143 -9.21 3.68 -2.98
N LYS A 144 -9.12 4.72 -2.15
CA LYS A 144 -9.03 6.11 -2.65
C LYS A 144 -7.66 6.40 -3.24
N ALA A 145 -6.60 5.86 -2.65
CA ALA A 145 -5.24 5.99 -3.19
C ALA A 145 -5.13 5.34 -4.58
N ASP A 146 -5.62 4.12 -4.76
CA ASP A 146 -5.67 3.45 -6.08
C ASP A 146 -6.51 4.23 -7.11
N GLN A 147 -7.67 4.74 -6.70
CA GLN A 147 -8.50 5.60 -7.56
C GLN A 147 -7.77 6.89 -7.96
N MET A 148 -7.03 7.51 -7.04
CA MET A 148 -6.21 8.68 -7.33
C MET A 148 -5.11 8.36 -8.33
N LEU A 149 -4.40 7.24 -8.14
CA LEU A 149 -3.36 6.77 -9.07
C LEU A 149 -3.93 6.53 -10.47
N THR A 150 -5.10 5.89 -10.57
CA THR A 150 -5.81 5.69 -11.84
C THR A 150 -6.12 7.04 -12.52
N MET A 151 -6.64 8.01 -11.77
CA MET A 151 -6.93 9.35 -12.32
C MET A 151 -5.67 10.06 -12.84
N VAL A 152 -4.55 9.97 -12.11
CA VAL A 152 -3.27 10.56 -12.52
C VAL A 152 -2.73 9.86 -13.79
N ALA A 153 -2.87 8.54 -13.87
CA ALA A 153 -2.48 7.74 -15.02
C ALA A 153 -3.24 8.17 -16.28
N GLU A 154 -4.57 8.19 -16.23
CA GLU A 154 -5.43 8.45 -17.38
C GLU A 154 -5.37 9.91 -17.87
N ARG A 155 -5.29 10.88 -16.97
CA ARG A 155 -5.40 12.30 -17.33
C ARG A 155 -4.14 12.91 -17.92
N SER A 156 -2.97 12.38 -17.55
CA SER A 156 -1.70 13.08 -17.78
C SER A 156 -0.59 12.13 -18.18
N ILE A 157 -0.37 11.08 -17.41
CA ILE A 157 0.89 10.32 -17.49
C ILE A 157 0.89 9.33 -18.65
N ASN A 158 -0.17 8.52 -18.80
CA ASN A 158 -0.26 7.55 -19.89
C ASN A 158 -0.33 8.24 -21.26
N LEU A 159 -1.05 9.36 -21.36
CA LEU A 159 -1.11 10.16 -22.60
C LEU A 159 0.28 10.68 -23.00
N LYS A 160 1.06 11.18 -22.03
CA LYS A 160 2.44 11.64 -22.27
C LYS A 160 3.39 10.49 -22.60
N ALA A 161 3.19 9.30 -22.03
CA ALA A 161 3.96 8.11 -22.32
C ALA A 161 3.69 7.58 -23.74
N GLU A 162 2.44 7.61 -24.19
CA GLU A 162 2.02 7.18 -25.52
C GLU A 162 2.58 8.07 -26.65
N HIS A 163 2.57 9.40 -26.45
CA HIS A 163 2.84 10.36 -27.54
C HIS A 163 4.32 10.73 -27.75
N LYS A 164 5.24 10.27 -26.90
CA LYS A 164 6.70 10.54 -27.07
C LYS A 164 7.42 9.54 -27.96
N GLY A 165 6.70 8.60 -28.56
CA GLY A 165 7.22 7.64 -29.53
C GLY A 165 7.18 8.08 -30.99
N THR A 166 7.56 9.32 -31.33
CA THR A 166 8.01 9.58 -32.71
C THR A 166 9.48 9.16 -32.82
N ARG A 167 9.70 7.95 -33.32
CA ARG A 167 10.98 7.55 -33.92
C ARG A 167 11.33 8.44 -35.09
#